data_AF-A0A0P0M409-F1
#
_entry.id   AF-A0A0P0M409-F1
#
_cell.length_a   1.000
_cell.length_b   1.000
_cell.length_c   1.000
_cell.angle_alpha   90.00
_cell.angle_beta   90.00
_cell.angle_gamma   90.00
#
_symmetry.space_group_name_H-M   'P 1'
#
loop_
_entity.id
_entity.type
_entity.pdbx_description
1 polymer ?
#
loop_
_entity_poly.entity_id
_entity_poly.type
_entity_poly.pdbx_seq_one_letter_code
_entity_poly.pdbx_strand_id
1 'polypeptide(L)'
;MAHKDSKNGFRTALLTSALKDGISSQGGKAAALTDSQLGDLGEALVNATYSQKQERAADDYGYEFLKKAGKNPWAMALSFQKLKKLQEEAGAKKSSKLNQLFSTHPDLDARIQRMEERATSEGIEKPANTMGETGK
;
A
#
# COMPACT_ATOMS: atom_id res chain seq x y z
N MET A 1 -5.24 0.19 22.21
CA MET A 1 -5.13 1.53 21.60
C MET A 1 -3.86 1.54 20.74
N ALA A 2 -3.96 1.45 19.41
CA ALA A 2 -2.80 1.52 18.49
C ALA A 2 -3.23 1.94 17.06
N HIS A 3 -4.35 2.65 16.94
CA HIS A 3 -4.98 3.00 15.64
C HIS A 3 -5.12 4.51 15.42
N LYS A 4 -4.45 5.30 16.25
CA LYS A 4 -4.45 6.76 16.12
C LYS A 4 -3.12 7.28 15.60
N ASP A 5 -2.01 6.59 15.82
CA ASP A 5 -0.68 7.16 15.58
C ASP A 5 -0.34 7.31 14.09
N SER A 6 -0.63 6.33 13.22
CA SER A 6 -0.40 6.50 11.76
C SER A 6 -1.35 7.52 11.14
N LYS A 7 -2.60 7.57 11.63
CA LYS A 7 -3.59 8.56 11.18
C LYS A 7 -3.23 9.95 11.70
N ASN A 8 -2.74 10.05 12.92
CA ASN A 8 -2.28 11.28 13.54
C ASN A 8 -0.98 11.73 12.90
N GLY A 9 -0.04 10.85 12.56
CA GLY A 9 1.19 11.18 11.85
C GLY A 9 0.90 11.76 10.47
N PHE A 10 0.04 11.10 9.68
CA PHE A 10 -0.41 11.63 8.40
C PHE A 10 -1.19 12.95 8.55
N ARG A 11 -2.09 13.05 9.53
CA ARG A 11 -2.84 14.29 9.82
C ARG A 11 -1.94 15.41 10.33
N THR A 12 -0.95 15.10 11.15
CA THR A 12 0.01 16.06 11.70
C THR A 12 0.95 16.52 10.61
N ALA A 13 1.40 15.64 9.70
CA ALA A 13 2.15 16.03 8.52
C ALA A 13 1.31 16.96 7.63
N LEU A 14 0.05 16.61 7.35
CA LEU A 14 -0.87 17.41 6.55
C LEU A 14 -1.23 18.76 7.21
N LEU A 15 -1.41 18.79 8.54
CA LEU A 15 -1.70 20.01 9.28
C LEU A 15 -0.46 20.88 9.41
N THR A 16 0.72 20.29 9.61
CA THR A 16 2.00 21.00 9.62
C THR A 16 2.29 21.61 8.26
N SER A 17 2.00 20.91 7.16
CA SER A 17 2.13 21.46 5.81
C SER A 17 1.15 22.61 5.57
N ALA A 18 -0.12 22.46 5.97
CA ALA A 18 -1.13 23.51 5.84
C ALA A 18 -0.85 24.74 6.72
N LEU A 19 -0.29 24.54 7.92
CA LEU A 19 0.10 25.63 8.83
C LEU A 19 1.32 26.39 8.31
N LYS A 20 2.29 25.69 7.71
CA LYS A 20 3.45 26.29 7.05
C LYS A 20 3.03 27.16 5.86
N ASP A 21 2.03 26.71 5.08
CA ASP A 21 1.40 27.50 4.01
C ASP A 21 0.69 28.76 4.53
N GLY A 22 0.13 28.70 5.76
CA GLY A 22 -0.59 29.82 6.38
C GLY A 22 0.30 30.95 6.90
N ILE A 23 1.54 30.65 7.30
CA ILE A 23 2.50 31.67 7.75
C ILE A 23 3.23 32.31 6.56
N SER A 24 3.41 31.58 5.45
CA SER A 24 4.09 32.10 4.26
C SER A 24 3.18 32.81 3.26
N SER A 25 1.84 32.72 3.39
CA SER A 25 0.89 33.29 2.43
C SER A 25 0.40 34.68 2.84
N GLN A 26 1.31 35.67 2.88
CA GLN A 26 0.92 36.99 2.39
C GLN A 26 0.76 36.92 0.88
N GLY A 27 -0.42 36.45 0.43
CA GLY A 27 -0.89 36.60 -0.95
C GLY A 27 -1.08 35.32 -1.75
N GLY A 28 -2.35 34.96 -1.98
CA GLY A 28 -2.81 34.47 -3.29
C GLY A 28 -2.67 32.98 -3.60
N LYS A 29 -3.81 32.29 -3.55
CA LYS A 29 -4.31 31.22 -4.45
C LYS A 29 -3.30 30.23 -5.06
N ALA A 30 -3.55 28.95 -4.74
CA ALA A 30 -2.92 27.72 -5.23
C ALA A 30 -1.49 27.51 -4.72
N ALA A 31 -1.38 26.87 -3.55
CA ALA A 31 -0.11 26.34 -3.06
C ALA A 31 0.37 25.24 -4.02
N ALA A 32 1.30 25.58 -4.92
CA ALA A 32 2.11 24.59 -5.59
C ALA A 32 2.89 23.86 -4.50
N LEU A 33 2.70 22.53 -4.40
CA LEU A 33 3.44 21.69 -3.46
C LEU A 33 4.94 21.92 -3.69
N THR A 34 5.63 22.47 -2.69
CA THR A 34 7.09 22.67 -2.75
C THR A 34 7.81 21.33 -2.59
N ASP A 35 9.03 21.21 -3.12
CA ASP A 35 9.83 19.98 -3.01
C ASP A 35 10.00 19.50 -1.56
N SER A 36 10.08 20.44 -0.60
CA SER A 36 10.15 20.12 0.82
C SER A 36 8.85 19.53 1.36
N GLN A 37 7.68 20.03 0.94
CA GLN A 37 6.39 19.47 1.36
C GLN A 37 6.14 18.09 0.74
N LEU A 38 6.55 17.90 -0.51
CA LEU A 38 6.50 16.59 -1.16
C LEU A 38 7.49 15.62 -0.50
N GLY A 39 8.65 16.12 -0.06
CA GLY A 39 9.64 15.41 0.75
C GLY A 39 9.07 14.97 2.09
N ASP A 40 8.52 15.90 2.87
CA ASP A 40 7.91 15.65 4.19
C ASP A 40 6.73 14.67 4.08
N LEU A 41 5.91 14.79 3.02
CA LEU A 41 4.82 13.85 2.75
C LEU A 41 5.36 12.46 2.37
N GLY A 42 6.41 12.41 1.55
CA GLY A 42 7.09 11.18 1.19
C GLY A 42 7.67 10.48 2.41
N GLU A 43 8.31 11.24 3.30
CA GLU A 43 8.85 10.73 4.56
C GLU A 43 7.75 10.29 5.52
N ALA A 44 6.66 11.04 5.63
CA ALA A 44 5.50 10.64 6.43
C ALA A 44 4.83 9.36 5.91
N LEU A 45 4.73 9.19 4.58
CA LEU A 45 4.21 7.97 3.97
C LEU A 45 5.12 6.77 4.22
N VAL A 46 6.41 7.01 4.11
CA VAL A 46 7.46 6.02 4.34
C VAL A 46 7.57 5.61 5.81
N ASN A 47 7.30 6.52 6.75
CA ASN A 47 7.27 6.26 8.18
C ASN A 47 5.89 5.82 8.70
N ALA A 48 4.84 5.88 7.87
CA ALA A 48 3.52 5.40 8.22
C ALA A 48 3.49 3.88 8.19
N THR A 49 3.79 3.25 9.34
CA THR A 49 3.52 1.82 9.54
C THR A 49 2.01 1.62 9.67
N TYR A 50 1.44 0.72 8.89
CA TYR A 50 0.05 0.31 9.06
C TYR A 50 -0.07 -0.76 10.12
N SER A 51 -1.10 -0.68 10.96
CA SER A 51 -1.39 -1.79 11.87
C SER A 51 -1.89 -3.00 11.07
N GLN A 52 -1.58 -4.23 11.51
CA GLN A 52 -2.07 -5.46 10.86
C GLN A 52 -3.59 -5.46 10.67
N LYS A 53 -4.35 -4.80 11.56
CA LYS A 53 -5.81 -4.65 11.43
C LYS A 53 -6.20 -3.79 10.24
N GLN A 54 -5.47 -2.70 9.97
CA GLN A 54 -5.69 -1.82 8.83
C GLN A 54 -5.31 -2.53 7.52
N GLU A 55 -4.22 -3.29 7.52
CA GLU A 55 -3.81 -4.09 6.35
C GLU A 55 -4.86 -5.15 6.02
N ARG A 56 -5.32 -5.91 7.02
CA ARG A 56 -6.41 -6.88 6.83
C ARG A 56 -7.70 -6.24 6.33
N ALA A 57 -8.07 -5.07 6.85
CA ALA A 57 -9.26 -4.35 6.39
C ALA A 57 -9.11 -3.84 4.95
N ALA A 58 -7.92 -3.39 4.56
CA ALA A 58 -7.63 -2.96 3.19
C ALA A 58 -7.67 -4.16 2.22
N ASP A 59 -7.09 -5.29 2.61
CA ASP A 59 -7.15 -6.53 1.83
C ASP A 59 -8.60 -7.00 1.68
N ASP A 60 -9.38 -7.01 2.76
CA ASP A 60 -10.80 -7.39 2.69
C ASP A 60 -11.60 -6.50 1.75
N TYR A 61 -11.35 -5.20 1.79
CA TYR A 61 -11.98 -4.26 0.87
C TYR A 61 -11.56 -4.53 -0.58
N GLY A 62 -10.28 -4.74 -0.84
CA GLY A 62 -9.76 -5.06 -2.18
C GLY A 62 -10.37 -6.35 -2.74
N TYR A 63 -10.51 -7.37 -1.90
CA TYR A 63 -11.12 -8.65 -2.26
C TYR A 63 -12.57 -8.46 -2.72
N GLU A 64 -13.37 -7.76 -1.92
CA GLU A 64 -14.77 -7.48 -2.23
C GLU A 64 -14.93 -6.53 -3.40
N PHE A 65 -14.02 -5.59 -3.58
CA PHE A 65 -13.99 -4.70 -4.73
C PHE A 65 -13.81 -5.49 -6.04
N LEU A 66 -12.88 -6.44 -6.08
CA LEU A 66 -12.69 -7.30 -7.26
C LEU A 66 -13.93 -8.14 -7.56
N LYS A 67 -14.54 -8.75 -6.54
CA LYS A 67 -15.78 -9.51 -6.68
C LYS A 67 -16.91 -8.64 -7.26
N LYS A 68 -17.12 -7.45 -6.70
CA LYS A 68 -18.13 -6.50 -7.18
C LYS A 68 -17.88 -6.05 -8.61
N ALA A 69 -16.62 -5.98 -9.03
CA ALA A 69 -16.24 -5.66 -10.40
C ALA A 69 -16.29 -6.86 -11.37
N GLY A 70 -16.77 -8.03 -10.91
CA GLY A 70 -16.82 -9.26 -11.73
C GLY A 70 -15.43 -9.81 -12.06
N LYS A 71 -14.42 -9.49 -11.26
CA LYS A 71 -13.03 -9.98 -11.42
C LYS A 71 -12.75 -11.10 -10.43
N ASN A 72 -11.85 -12.01 -10.80
CA ASN A 72 -11.46 -13.10 -9.91
C ASN A 72 -10.59 -12.55 -8.76
N PRO A 73 -11.04 -12.63 -7.50
CA PRO A 73 -10.31 -12.08 -6.36
C PRO A 73 -9.02 -12.83 -6.01
N TRP A 74 -8.78 -14.03 -6.57
CA TRP A 74 -7.47 -14.70 -6.52
C TRP A 74 -6.35 -13.83 -7.08
N ALA A 75 -6.66 -12.88 -7.96
CA ALA A 75 -5.70 -11.92 -8.48
C ALA A 75 -4.95 -11.16 -7.37
N MET A 76 -5.56 -10.96 -6.19
CA MET A 76 -4.84 -10.36 -5.06
C MET A 76 -3.76 -11.28 -4.49
N ALA A 77 -4.07 -12.56 -4.26
CA ALA A 77 -3.07 -13.53 -3.78
C ALA A 77 -1.89 -13.65 -4.75
N LEU A 78 -2.18 -13.71 -6.06
CA LEU A 78 -1.17 -13.72 -7.11
C LEU A 78 -0.33 -12.43 -7.13
N SER A 79 -0.96 -11.28 -6.90
CA SER A 79 -0.26 -9.99 -6.81
C SER A 79 0.70 -9.97 -5.62
N PHE A 80 0.28 -10.47 -4.46
CA PHE A 80 1.16 -10.60 -3.29
C PHE A 80 2.29 -11.60 -3.53
N GLN A 81 2.04 -12.74 -4.20
CA GLN A 81 3.09 -13.68 -4.61
C GLN A 81 4.11 -13.02 -5.54
N LYS A 82 3.65 -12.19 -6.49
CA LYS A 82 4.54 -11.44 -7.38
C LYS A 82 5.37 -10.40 -6.61
N LEU A 83 4.77 -9.70 -5.65
CA LEU A 83 5.48 -8.76 -4.79
C LEU A 83 6.52 -9.48 -3.92
N LYS A 84 6.19 -10.65 -3.38
CA LYS A 84 7.12 -11.49 -2.61
C LYS A 84 8.29 -11.93 -3.47
N LYS A 85 8.03 -12.44 -4.67
CA LYS A 85 9.08 -12.81 -5.63
C LYS A 85 9.98 -11.62 -5.97
N LEU A 86 9.41 -10.43 -6.17
CA LEU A 86 10.20 -9.21 -6.40
C LEU A 86 11.05 -8.82 -5.19
N GLN A 87 10.55 -9.02 -3.97
CA GLN A 87 11.32 -8.81 -2.73
C GLN A 87 12.50 -9.78 -2.63
N GLU A 88 12.28 -11.06 -2.94
CA GLU A 88 13.30 -12.11 -2.95
C GLU A 88 14.36 -11.85 -4.03
N GLU A 89 13.93 -11.52 -5.26
CA GLU A 89 14.80 -11.23 -6.41
C GLU A 89 15.60 -9.93 -6.24
N ALA A 90 15.04 -8.94 -5.55
CA ALA A 90 15.71 -7.66 -5.32
C ALA A 90 16.98 -7.80 -4.46
N GLY A 91 17.04 -8.81 -3.57
CA GLY A 91 18.09 -8.93 -2.57
C GLY A 91 18.34 -7.62 -1.81
N ALA A 92 19.49 -7.49 -1.14
CA ALA A 92 19.87 -6.26 -0.43
C ALA A 92 20.23 -5.06 -1.35
N LYS A 93 20.06 -5.17 -2.69
CA LYS A 93 20.72 -4.29 -3.67
C LYS A 93 19.81 -3.29 -4.41
N LYS A 94 18.48 -3.27 -4.20
CA LYS A 94 17.60 -2.22 -4.74
C LYS A 94 17.23 -1.15 -3.70
N SER A 95 16.91 0.04 -4.20
CA SER A 95 16.87 1.33 -3.49
C SER A 95 16.25 1.26 -2.08
N SER A 96 16.81 2.06 -1.16
CA SER A 96 16.34 2.16 0.24
C SER A 96 14.81 2.36 0.34
N LYS A 97 14.19 3.04 -0.64
CA LYS A 97 12.74 3.26 -0.70
C LYS A 97 11.91 1.99 -0.96
N LEU A 98 12.38 1.05 -1.78
CA LEU A 98 11.67 -0.22 -1.99
C LEU A 98 11.76 -1.10 -0.75
N ASN A 99 12.93 -1.17 -0.12
CA ASN A 99 13.11 -1.91 1.14
C ASN A 99 12.26 -1.30 2.26
N GLN A 100 12.08 0.02 2.26
CA GLN A 100 11.24 0.72 3.23
C GLN A 100 9.74 0.47 2.98
N LEU A 101 9.32 0.42 1.71
CA LEU A 101 7.96 0.03 1.32
C LEU A 101 7.61 -1.40 1.76
N PHE A 102 8.55 -2.34 1.61
CA PHE A 102 8.34 -3.71 2.11
C PHE A 102 8.40 -3.79 3.65
N SER A 103 9.20 -2.93 4.29
CA SER A 103 9.25 -2.85 5.76
C SER A 103 7.97 -2.30 6.38
N THR A 104 7.22 -1.43 5.68
CA THR A 104 5.92 -0.92 6.14
C THR A 104 4.74 -1.84 5.82
N HIS A 105 4.95 -2.86 4.98
CA HIS A 105 4.01 -3.93 4.66
C HIS A 105 4.62 -5.32 4.90
N PRO A 106 5.04 -5.64 6.14
CA PRO A 106 5.53 -6.96 6.48
C PRO A 106 4.38 -7.98 6.41
N ASP A 107 4.73 -9.26 6.23
CA ASP A 107 3.79 -10.39 6.23
C ASP A 107 3.04 -10.65 4.90
N LEU A 108 3.75 -10.55 3.78
CA LEU A 108 3.23 -11.01 2.48
C LEU A 108 2.78 -12.48 2.54
N ASP A 109 3.45 -13.33 3.33
CA ASP A 109 3.10 -14.75 3.47
C ASP A 109 1.72 -14.96 4.09
N ALA A 110 1.40 -14.35 5.24
CA ALA A 110 0.07 -14.51 5.82
C ALA A 110 -1.01 -13.86 4.95
N ARG A 111 -0.69 -12.77 4.24
CA ARG A 111 -1.63 -12.13 3.30
C ARG A 111 -1.94 -13.02 2.11
N ILE A 112 -0.92 -13.66 1.52
CA ILE A 112 -1.09 -14.66 0.45
C ILE A 112 -2.00 -15.78 0.98
N GLN A 113 -1.61 -16.43 2.07
CA GLN A 113 -2.35 -17.56 2.64
C GLN A 113 -3.82 -17.19 2.91
N ARG A 114 -4.06 -16.06 3.55
CA ARG A 114 -5.43 -15.61 3.89
C ARG A 114 -6.29 -15.37 2.64
N MET A 115 -5.72 -14.80 1.57
CA MET A 115 -6.46 -14.56 0.33
C MET A 115 -6.73 -15.85 -0.43
N GLU A 116 -5.78 -16.79 -0.46
CA GLU A 116 -5.95 -18.11 -1.06
C GLU A 116 -7.00 -18.93 -0.31
N GLU A 117 -6.93 -18.98 1.02
CA GLU A 117 -7.92 -19.67 1.87
C GLU A 117 -9.32 -19.09 1.71
N ARG A 118 -9.43 -17.75 1.71
CA ARG A 118 -10.72 -17.08 1.49
C ARG A 118 -11.31 -17.42 0.12
N ALA A 119 -10.52 -17.30 -0.94
CA ALA A 119 -11.01 -17.62 -2.28
C ALA A 119 -11.37 -19.10 -2.46
N THR A 120 -10.58 -20.00 -1.86
CA THR A 120 -10.87 -21.44 -1.87
C THR A 120 -12.16 -21.75 -1.10
N SER A 121 -12.34 -21.17 0.08
CA SER A 121 -13.55 -21.38 0.90
C SER A 121 -14.82 -20.79 0.27
N GLU A 122 -14.68 -19.74 -0.54
CA GLU A 122 -15.76 -19.18 -1.35
C GLU A 122 -15.99 -19.96 -2.67
N GLY A 123 -15.25 -21.06 -2.91
CA GLY A 123 -15.39 -21.90 -4.10
C GLY A 123 -14.89 -21.24 -5.39
N ILE A 124 -14.11 -20.17 -5.28
CA ILE A 124 -13.53 -19.47 -6.42
C ILE A 124 -12.26 -20.21 -6.83
N GLU A 125 -12.17 -20.57 -8.11
CA GLU A 125 -11.01 -21.30 -8.62
C GLU A 125 -9.79 -20.39 -8.81
N LYS A 126 -8.61 -20.93 -8.51
CA LYS A 126 -7.34 -20.28 -8.83
C LYS A 126 -7.24 -20.15 -10.35
N PRO A 127 -7.07 -18.93 -10.89
CA PRO A 127 -6.99 -18.75 -12.32
C PRO A 127 -5.74 -19.46 -12.86
N ALA A 128 -5.89 -20.15 -13.98
CA ALA A 128 -4.76 -20.72 -14.71
C ALA A 128 -3.74 -19.60 -14.99
N ASN A 129 -2.46 -19.91 -14.88
CA ASN A 129 -1.36 -18.93 -14.90
C ASN A 129 -1.22 -18.29 -16.30
N THR A 130 -2.09 -17.33 -16.65
CA THR A 130 -2.10 -16.62 -17.94
C THR A 130 -1.22 -15.36 -17.92
N MET A 131 -0.27 -15.26 -16.98
CA MET A 131 0.67 -14.14 -16.91
C MET A 131 1.99 -14.41 -17.67
N GLY A 132 1.92 -15.10 -18.81
CA GLY A 132 3.10 -15.47 -19.61
C GLY A 132 3.04 -15.21 -21.12
N GLU A 133 1.90 -14.83 -21.71
CA GLU A 133 1.76 -14.84 -23.19
C GLU A 133 1.13 -13.58 -23.83
N THR A 134 1.27 -12.40 -23.23
CA THR A 134 1.00 -11.14 -23.95
C THR A 134 2.21 -10.24 -23.91
N GLY A 135 3.20 -10.62 -24.73
CA GLY A 135 4.34 -9.82 -25.14
C GLY A 135 4.75 -10.26 -26.54
N LYS A 136 3.95 -9.88 -27.54
CA LYS A 136 4.42 -9.71 -28.91
C LYS A 136 4.38 -8.23 -29.24
#